data_AF-A0A257TJD0-F1
#
_entry.id   AF-A0A257TJD0-F1
#
_cell.length_a   1.000
_cell.length_b   1.000
_cell.length_c   1.000
_cell.angle_alpha   90.00
_cell.angle_beta   90.00
_cell.angle_gamma   90.00
#
_symmetry.space_group_name_H-M   'P 1'
#
loop_
_entity.id
_entity.type
_entity.pdbx_description
1 polymer ?
#
loop_
_entity_poly.entity_id
_entity_poly.type
_entity_poly.pdbx_seq_one_letter_code
_entity_poly.pdbx_strand_id
1 'polypeptide(L)'
;MLIGLAAASHQSWSANLFTIVSDMFPKKAVASVVGLGGMAGAIGGMLIATAAGFILQFTGSYLSLFVLAGSVYLLALLAIQLLVPKIKDFEMA
;
A
#
# COMPACT_ATOMS: atom_id res chain seq x y z
N MET A 1 21.26 5.29 -8.03
CA MET A 1 21.06 3.89 -7.57
C MET A 1 20.02 3.77 -6.47
N LEU A 2 20.08 4.57 -5.39
CA LEU A 2 19.12 4.47 -4.27
C LEU A 2 17.64 4.67 -4.66
N ILE A 3 17.34 5.70 -5.47
CA ILE A 3 15.96 5.94 -5.94
C ILE A 3 15.45 4.80 -6.81
N GLY A 4 16.33 4.21 -7.65
CA GLY A 4 15.97 3.05 -8.47
C GLY A 4 15.65 1.82 -7.62
N LEU A 5 16.43 1.55 -6.57
CA LEU A 5 16.13 0.48 -5.61
C LEU A 5 14.82 0.73 -4.85
N ALA A 6 14.56 1.98 -4.46
CA ALA A 6 13.30 2.36 -3.82
C ALA A 6 12.10 2.13 -4.76
N ALA A 7 12.20 2.55 -6.02
CA ALA A 7 11.15 2.33 -7.02
C ALA A 7 10.94 0.83 -7.32
N ALA A 8 12.01 0.04 -7.41
CA ALA A 8 11.92 -1.40 -7.58
C ALA A 8 11.24 -2.08 -6.39
N SER A 9 11.60 -1.69 -5.17
CA SER A 9 10.96 -2.18 -3.93
C SER A 9 9.48 -1.82 -3.89
N HIS A 10 9.15 -0.58 -4.27
CA HIS A 10 7.77 -0.10 -4.38
C HIS A 10 6.94 -0.92 -5.37
N GLN A 11 7.50 -1.25 -6.54
CA GLN A 11 6.81 -2.08 -7.52
C GLN A 11 6.68 -3.54 -7.06
N SER A 12 7.69 -4.09 -6.39
CA SER A 12 7.61 -5.42 -5.77
C SER A 12 6.50 -5.49 -4.73
N TRP A 13 6.30 -4.43 -3.95
CA TRP A 13 5.19 -4.34 -3.00
C TRP A 13 3.83 -4.41 -3.71
N SER A 14 3.64 -3.61 -4.77
CA SER A 14 2.39 -3.60 -5.54
C SER A 14 2.09 -4.97 -6.16
N ALA A 15 3.10 -5.65 -6.70
CA ALA A 15 2.94 -7.00 -7.24
C ALA A 15 2.40 -7.97 -6.17
N ASN A 16 3.01 -7.99 -4.98
CA ASN A 16 2.59 -8.86 -3.88
C ASN A 16 1.17 -8.54 -3.39
N LEU A 17 0.81 -7.26 -3.33
CA LEU A 17 -0.52 -6.83 -2.91
C LEU A 17 -1.59 -7.37 -3.88
N PHE A 18 -1.35 -7.27 -5.18
CA PHE A 18 -2.29 -7.80 -6.17
C PHE A 18 -2.37 -9.33 -6.15
N THR A 19 -1.25 -10.03 -5.93
CA THR A 19 -1.27 -11.50 -5.85
C THR A 19 -2.00 -11.99 -4.61
N ILE A 20 -1.80 -11.36 -3.43
CA ILE A 20 -2.57 -11.69 -2.22
C ILE A 20 -4.07 -11.59 -2.48
N VAL A 21 -4.53 -10.54 -3.17
CA VAL A 21 -5.95 -10.39 -3.48
C VAL A 21 -6.42 -11.46 -4.48
N SER A 22 -5.65 -11.75 -5.53
CA SER A 22 -6.04 -12.76 -6.52
C SER A 22 -6.03 -14.19 -5.96
N ASP A 23 -5.16 -14.46 -4.99
CA ASP A 23 -5.03 -15.79 -4.37
C ASP A 23 -6.13 -16.03 -3.34
N MET A 24 -6.63 -14.97 -2.67
CA MET A 24 -7.66 -15.12 -1.64
C MET A 24 -9.08 -15.02 -2.17
N PHE A 25 -9.35 -14.21 -3.19
CA PHE A 25 -10.72 -13.95 -3.64
C PHE A 25 -11.09 -14.77 -4.89
N PRO A 26 -12.37 -15.16 -5.04
CA PRO A 26 -12.81 -15.85 -6.24
C PRO A 26 -12.66 -14.94 -7.47
N LYS A 27 -12.32 -15.51 -8.63
CA LYS A 27 -12.02 -14.77 -9.87
C LYS A 27 -13.04 -13.69 -10.23
N LYS A 28 -14.33 -13.93 -9.93
CA LYS A 28 -15.43 -12.97 -10.15
C LYS A 28 -15.37 -11.71 -9.28
N ALA A 29 -14.74 -11.79 -8.11
CA ALA A 29 -14.66 -10.70 -7.12
C ALA A 29 -13.32 -9.94 -7.15
N VAL A 30 -12.25 -10.53 -7.70
CA VAL A 30 -10.91 -9.93 -7.73
C VAL A 30 -10.92 -8.51 -8.30
N ALA A 31 -11.58 -8.28 -9.45
CA ALA A 31 -11.63 -6.97 -10.08
C ALA A 31 -12.30 -5.90 -9.19
N SER A 32 -13.37 -6.26 -8.49
CA SER A 32 -14.07 -5.35 -7.57
C SER A 32 -13.22 -5.01 -6.36
N VAL A 33 -12.54 -6.00 -5.77
CA VAL A 33 -11.66 -5.79 -4.60
C VAL A 33 -10.46 -4.92 -4.99
N VAL A 34 -9.82 -5.21 -6.12
CA VAL A 34 -8.73 -4.39 -6.66
C VAL A 34 -9.20 -2.96 -6.97
N GLY A 35 -10.39 -2.80 -7.56
CA GLY A 35 -10.97 -1.49 -7.87
C GLY A 35 -11.25 -0.65 -6.61
N LEU A 36 -11.84 -1.26 -5.58
CA LEU A 36 -12.05 -0.60 -4.28
C LEU A 36 -10.72 -0.24 -3.61
N GLY A 37 -9.74 -1.14 -3.63
CA GLY A 37 -8.39 -0.88 -3.13
C GLY A 37 -7.71 0.27 -3.88
N GLY A 38 -7.86 0.32 -5.20
CA GLY A 38 -7.35 1.39 -6.05
C GLY A 38 -8.01 2.75 -5.75
N MET A 39 -9.32 2.78 -5.55
CA MET A 39 -10.05 3.99 -5.14
C MET A 39 -9.56 4.49 -3.78
N ALA A 40 -9.46 3.60 -2.79
CA ALA A 40 -8.94 3.95 -1.46
C ALA A 40 -7.50 4.46 -1.55
N GLY A 41 -6.66 3.84 -2.38
CA GLY A 41 -5.30 4.29 -2.67
C GLY A 41 -5.24 5.68 -3.30
N ALA A 42 -6.13 5.98 -4.25
CA ALA A 42 -6.19 7.31 -4.89
C ALA A 42 -6.61 8.41 -3.91
N ILE A 43 -7.63 8.14 -3.09
CA ILE A 43 -8.07 9.07 -2.03
C ILE A 43 -6.94 9.28 -1.01
N GLY A 44 -6.29 8.20 -0.57
CA GLY A 44 -5.13 8.26 0.31
C GLY A 44 -3.98 9.07 -0.29
N GLY A 45 -3.68 8.87 -1.57
CA GLY A 45 -2.66 9.64 -2.30
C GLY A 45 -2.97 11.13 -2.36
N MET A 46 -4.23 11.50 -2.61
CA MET A 46 -4.68 12.90 -2.56
C MET A 46 -4.44 13.52 -1.18
N LEU A 47 -4.83 12.82 -0.11
CA LEU A 47 -4.65 13.31 1.26
C LEU A 47 -3.17 13.42 1.65
N ILE A 48 -2.35 12.42 1.29
CA ILE A 48 -0.91 12.42 1.57
C ILE A 48 -0.21 13.54 0.81
N ALA A 49 -0.60 13.85 -0.43
CA ALA A 49 -0.01 14.94 -1.19
C ALA A 49 -0.20 16.29 -0.47
N THR A 50 -1.40 16.56 0.04
CA THR A 50 -1.67 17.76 0.84
C THR A 50 -0.92 17.73 2.18
N ALA A 51 -0.96 16.59 2.88
CA ALA A 51 -0.27 16.44 4.16
C ALA A 51 1.25 16.61 4.04
N ALA A 52 1.85 16.13 2.94
CA ALA A 52 3.28 16.27 2.69
C ALA A 52 3.71 17.75 2.60
N GLY A 53 2.88 18.59 1.97
CA GLY A 53 3.10 20.04 1.93
C GLY A 53 3.12 20.68 3.32
N PHE A 54 2.14 20.33 4.16
CA PHE A 54 2.09 20.81 5.54
C PHE A 54 3.27 20.28 6.38
N ILE A 55 3.56 18.99 6.31
CA ILE A 55 4.68 18.38 7.05
C ILE A 55 6.00 19.05 6.68
N LEU A 56 6.22 19.34 5.40
CA LEU A 56 7.42 20.06 4.96
C LEU A 56 7.47 21.48 5.50
N GLN A 57 6.35 22.22 5.49
CA GLN A 57 6.29 23.57 6.05
C GLN A 57 6.56 23.60 7.56
N PHE A 58 6.01 22.64 8.31
CA PHE A 58 6.20 22.57 9.77
C PHE A 58 7.59 22.07 10.18
N THR A 59 8.14 21.07 9.48
CA THR A 59 9.41 20.43 9.86
C THR A 59 10.63 21.04 9.17
N GLY A 60 10.44 21.71 8.03
CA GLY A 60 11.51 22.25 7.19
C GLY A 60 12.41 21.17 6.55
N SER A 61 12.08 19.87 6.69
CA SER A 61 12.96 18.77 6.31
C SER A 61 12.23 17.67 5.55
N TYR A 62 12.78 17.31 4.39
CA TYR A 62 12.33 16.15 3.60
C TYR A 62 12.63 14.81 4.28
N LEU A 63 13.55 14.76 5.25
CA LEU A 63 13.86 13.52 5.98
C LEU A 63 12.60 12.94 6.64
N SER A 64 11.77 13.79 7.24
CA SER A 64 10.51 13.41 7.87
C SER A 64 9.56 12.73 6.87
N LEU A 65 9.50 13.25 5.64
CA LEU A 65 8.69 12.66 4.56
C LEU A 65 9.23 11.31 4.10
N PHE A 66 10.54 11.17 3.97
CA PHE A 66 11.16 9.88 3.61
C PHE A 66 10.96 8.81 4.68
N VAL A 67 11.11 9.18 5.96
CA VAL A 67 10.86 8.26 7.09
C VAL A 67 9.38 7.83 7.11
N LEU A 68 8.45 8.78 6.95
CA LEU A 68 7.02 8.47 6.87
C LEU A 68 6.73 7.51 5.70
N ALA A 69 7.18 7.85 4.49
CA ALA A 69 6.96 7.05 3.29
C ALA A 69 7.54 5.64 3.40
N GLY A 70 8.74 5.49 3.97
CA GLY A 70 9.34 4.18 4.20
C GLY A 70 8.61 3.36 5.27
N SER A 71 8.18 4.00 6.36
CA SER A 71 7.52 3.32 7.48
C SER A 71 6.14 2.76 7.14
N VAL A 72 5.41 3.40 6.22
CA VAL A 72 4.06 2.97 5.80
C VAL A 72 4.05 1.56 5.22
N TYR A 73 5.11 1.12 4.51
CA TYR A 73 5.21 -0.25 4.01
C TYR A 73 5.23 -1.28 5.14
N LEU A 74 5.96 -0.99 6.21
CA LEU A 74 6.06 -1.88 7.37
C LEU A 74 4.74 -1.93 8.13
N LEU A 75 4.08 -0.78 8.28
CA LEU A 75 2.75 -0.72 8.89
C LEU A 75 1.71 -1.48 8.07
N ALA A 76 1.74 -1.34 6.74
CA ALA A 76 0.86 -2.09 5.85
C ALA A 76 1.15 -3.60 5.92
N LEU A 77 2.43 -3.99 6.00
CA LEU A 77 2.82 -5.39 6.16
C LEU A 77 2.30 -5.96 7.47
N LEU A 78 2.46 -5.23 8.57
CA LEU A 78 1.93 -5.62 9.87
C LEU A 78 0.40 -5.76 9.82
N ALA A 79 -0.30 -4.82 9.19
CA ALA A 79 -1.75 -4.90 9.01
C ALA A 79 -2.16 -6.15 8.21
N ILE A 80 -1.45 -6.46 7.12
CA ILE A 80 -1.68 -7.68 6.33
C ILE A 80 -1.44 -8.93 7.18
N GLN A 81 -0.35 -9.00 7.94
CA GLN A 81 -0.03 -10.17 8.78
C GLN A 81 -1.04 -10.37 9.91
N LEU A 82 -1.58 -9.29 10.47
CA LEU A 82 -2.59 -9.35 11.53
C LEU A 82 -3.97 -9.74 10.99
N LEU A 83 -4.37 -9.20 9.83
CA LEU A 83 -5.68 -9.46 9.23
C LEU A 83 -5.72 -10.76 8.44
N VAL A 84 -4.61 -11.12 7.81
CA VAL A 84 -4.41 -12.30 6.96
C VAL A 84 -3.17 -13.08 7.44
N PRO A 85 -3.25 -13.76 8.58
CA PRO A 85 -2.13 -14.56 9.08
C PRO A 85 -1.89 -15.82 8.23
N LYS A 86 -2.91 -16.30 7.52
CA LYS A 86 -2.82 -17.41 6.57
C LYS A 86 -3.64 -17.07 5.33
N ILE A 87 -3.01 -17.16 4.16
CA ILE A 87 -3.69 -17.06 2.87
C ILE A 87 -4.55 -18.32 2.71
N LYS A 88 -5.86 -18.13 2.59
CA LYS A 88 -6.84 -19.18 2.33
C LYS A 88 -7.85 -18.62 1.35
N ASP A 89 -8.38 -19.50 0.49
CA ASP A 89 -9.40 -19.16 -0.47
C ASP A 89 -10.69 -18.74 0.27
N PHE A 90 -11.20 -17.55 -0.02
CA PHE A 90 -12.53 -17.14 0.38
C PHE A 90 -13.54 -17.81 -0.55
N GLU A 91 -14.10 -18.94 -0.12
CA GLU A 91 -15.28 -19.51 -0.77
C GLU A 91 -16.48 -18.59 -0.50
N MET A 92 -17.03 -18.00 -1.56
CA MET A 92 -18.36 -17.39 -1.46
C MET A 92 -19.39 -18.49 -1.56
N ALA A 93 -20.11 -18.72 -0.45
CA ALA A 93 -21.32 -19.52 -0.38
C ALA A 93 -22.40 -19.03 -1.36
#